data_AF-A0A3D4Q770-F1
#
_entry.id   AF-A0A3D4Q770-F1
#
_cell.length_a   1.000
_cell.length_b   1.000
_cell.length_c   1.000
_cell.angle_alpha   90.00
_cell.angle_beta   90.00
_cell.angle_gamma   90.00
#
_symmetry.space_group_name_H-M   'P 1'
#
loop_
_entity.id
_entity.type
_entity.pdbx_description
1 polymer ?
#
loop_
_entity_poly.entity_id
_entity_poly.type
_entity_poly.pdbx_seq_one_letter_code
_entity_poly.pdbx_strand_id
1 'polypeptide(L)'
;GETSSYRSNPLGLAEFTLSRRDPEYVARAKAVRDLEDARKAGKNAAEVEAVFETIHQIPGQENVKAADVEIGSTIYANKPGDGSAREQAASCQRVLGALANITQEYATKRYRSNCMNWGMVPFHLKGEPDKFEVGDYIYVPGIRAALTENKLDDIKAYVIKDGKATEIDLYVLPMTENERRIVMDGCLINFNKLGHAKN
;
A
#
# COMPACT_ATOMS: atom_id res chain seq x y z
N GLY A 1 15.63 -23.30 -10.34
CA GLY A 1 15.15 -22.80 -9.04
C GLY A 1 13.65 -22.89 -9.06
N GLU A 2 13.04 -23.45 -8.01
CA GLU A 2 11.61 -23.85 -7.96
C GLU A 2 10.62 -22.71 -8.26
N THR A 3 11.04 -21.44 -8.25
CA THR A 3 10.19 -20.28 -8.58
C THR A 3 10.00 -20.05 -10.09
N SER A 4 10.86 -20.60 -10.97
CA SER A 4 10.76 -20.36 -12.42
C SER A 4 9.56 -21.06 -13.08
N SER A 5 9.05 -22.14 -12.48
CA SER A 5 7.87 -22.88 -12.96
C SER A 5 6.54 -22.17 -12.67
N TYR A 6 6.52 -21.17 -11.78
CA TYR A 6 5.30 -20.46 -11.38
C TYR A 6 5.05 -19.15 -12.14
N ARG A 7 5.81 -18.84 -13.20
CA ARG A 7 5.65 -17.57 -13.94
C ARG A 7 4.23 -17.34 -14.48
N SER A 8 3.52 -18.41 -14.80
CA SER A 8 2.13 -18.39 -15.28
C SER A 8 1.08 -18.41 -14.16
N ASN A 9 1.48 -18.60 -12.90
CA ASN A 9 0.61 -18.60 -11.73
C ASN A 9 1.04 -17.47 -10.77
N PRO A 10 0.48 -16.26 -10.91
CA PRO A 10 0.85 -15.10 -10.09
C PRO A 10 0.68 -15.34 -8.59
N LEU A 11 -0.36 -16.06 -8.17
CA LEU A 11 -0.57 -16.40 -6.76
C LEU A 11 0.50 -17.38 -6.27
N GLY A 12 0.79 -18.43 -7.04
CA GLY A 12 1.84 -19.40 -6.71
C GLY A 12 3.24 -18.77 -6.62
N LEU A 13 3.53 -17.76 -7.46
CA LEU A 13 4.77 -16.98 -7.35
C LEU A 13 4.77 -16.11 -6.09
N ALA A 14 3.64 -15.52 -5.74
CA ALA A 14 3.51 -14.63 -4.59
C ALA A 14 3.67 -15.36 -3.25
N GLU A 15 3.48 -16.68 -3.18
CA GLU A 15 3.76 -17.50 -1.99
C GLU A 15 5.23 -17.41 -1.52
N PHE A 16 6.14 -17.02 -2.40
CA PHE A 16 7.57 -16.89 -2.07
C PHE A 16 7.98 -15.46 -1.71
N THR A 17 7.03 -14.51 -1.69
CA THR A 17 7.31 -13.09 -1.45
C THR A 17 7.96 -12.87 -0.10
N LEU A 18 9.13 -12.22 -0.10
CA LEU A 18 9.93 -11.93 1.10
C LEU A 18 10.32 -13.14 1.97
N SER A 19 10.05 -14.38 1.56
CA SER A 19 10.29 -15.61 2.34
C SER A 19 11.67 -15.75 3.01
N ARG A 20 12.72 -15.16 2.43
CA ARG A 20 14.08 -15.16 3.00
C ARG A 20 14.37 -14.02 3.99
N ARG A 21 13.61 -12.93 3.93
CA ARG A 21 13.79 -11.73 4.76
C ARG A 21 12.75 -11.66 5.88
N ASP A 22 11.51 -12.00 5.55
CA ASP A 22 10.36 -12.03 6.45
C ASP A 22 9.48 -13.24 6.08
N PRO A 23 9.73 -14.41 6.69
CA PRO A 23 9.01 -15.65 6.39
C PRO A 23 7.50 -15.59 6.66
N GLU A 24 7.06 -14.70 7.55
CA GLU A 24 5.66 -14.58 7.96
C GLU A 24 4.87 -13.57 7.13
N TYR A 25 5.55 -12.79 6.28
CA TYR A 25 4.95 -11.73 5.47
C TYR A 25 3.73 -12.23 4.69
N VAL A 26 3.85 -13.36 3.99
CA VAL A 26 2.77 -13.87 3.11
C VAL A 26 1.53 -14.23 3.93
N ALA A 27 1.70 -14.85 5.09
CA ALA A 27 0.59 -15.21 5.96
C ALA A 27 -0.13 -13.95 6.48
N ARG A 28 0.64 -12.94 6.94
CA ARG A 28 0.08 -11.65 7.38
C ARG A 28 -0.63 -10.91 6.24
N ALA A 29 -0.01 -10.83 5.06
CA ALA A 29 -0.61 -10.15 3.91
C ALA A 29 -1.95 -10.79 3.49
N LYS A 30 -2.04 -12.12 3.51
CA LYS A 30 -3.29 -12.85 3.27
C LYS A 30 -4.34 -12.57 4.34
N ALA A 31 -3.97 -12.57 5.62
CA ALA A 31 -4.89 -12.23 6.69
C ALA A 31 -5.47 -10.82 6.50
N VAL A 32 -4.63 -9.84 6.14
CA VAL A 32 -5.11 -8.47 5.84
C VAL A 32 -6.02 -8.44 4.60
N ARG A 33 -5.73 -9.24 3.57
CA ARG A 33 -6.62 -9.36 2.41
C ARG A 33 -7.98 -9.94 2.80
N ASP A 34 -8.02 -10.91 3.70
CA ASP A 34 -9.27 -11.49 4.19
C ASP A 34 -10.11 -10.43 4.95
N LEU A 35 -9.48 -9.47 5.63
CA LEU A 35 -10.17 -8.31 6.23
C LEU A 35 -10.82 -7.41 5.17
N GLU A 36 -10.11 -7.12 4.08
CA GLU A 36 -10.64 -6.33 2.97
C GLU A 36 -11.80 -7.05 2.26
N ASP A 37 -11.70 -8.36 2.07
CA ASP A 37 -12.78 -9.16 1.48
C ASP A 37 -14.02 -9.20 2.39
N ALA A 38 -13.83 -9.32 3.70
CA ALA A 38 -14.92 -9.24 4.69
C ALA A 38 -15.59 -7.84 4.68
N ARG A 39 -14.79 -6.77 4.66
CA ARG A 39 -15.26 -5.38 4.55
C ARG A 39 -16.08 -5.16 3.27
N LYS A 40 -15.61 -5.65 2.11
CA LYS A 40 -16.36 -5.60 0.83
C LYS A 40 -17.69 -6.37 0.89
N ALA A 41 -17.76 -7.44 1.69
CA ALA A 41 -18.99 -8.17 1.94
C ALA A 41 -19.91 -7.50 2.98
N GLY A 42 -19.56 -6.31 3.49
CA GLY A 42 -20.32 -5.58 4.50
C GLY A 42 -20.18 -6.16 5.91
N LYS A 43 -19.13 -6.97 6.16
CA LYS A 43 -18.85 -7.62 7.45
C LYS A 43 -17.47 -7.20 7.94
N ASN A 44 -17.39 -6.19 8.79
CA ASN A 44 -16.11 -5.81 9.38
C ASN A 44 -15.71 -6.81 10.46
N ALA A 45 -14.43 -7.17 10.52
CA ALA A 45 -13.88 -7.89 11.65
C ALA A 45 -13.80 -6.96 12.88
N ALA A 46 -13.88 -7.51 14.08
CA ALA A 46 -13.82 -6.74 15.33
C ALA A 46 -12.55 -5.88 15.43
N GLU A 47 -11.41 -6.38 14.91
CA GLU A 47 -10.17 -5.60 14.87
C GLU A 47 -10.27 -4.36 13.98
N VAL A 48 -10.99 -4.45 12.85
CA VAL A 48 -11.20 -3.31 11.95
C VAL A 48 -12.12 -2.30 12.62
N GLU A 49 -13.16 -2.75 13.31
CA GLU A 49 -14.06 -1.86 14.05
C GLU A 49 -13.31 -1.06 15.12
N ALA A 50 -12.44 -1.71 15.91
CA ALA A 50 -11.60 -1.03 16.89
C ALA A 50 -10.61 -0.01 16.28
N VAL A 51 -10.07 -0.30 15.09
CA VAL A 51 -9.27 0.66 14.33
C VAL A 51 -10.10 1.90 13.96
N PHE A 52 -11.34 1.72 13.50
CA PHE A 52 -12.23 2.84 13.16
C PHE A 52 -12.65 3.65 14.39
N GLU A 53 -12.90 3.02 15.53
CA GLU A 53 -13.15 3.73 16.80
C GLU A 53 -12.00 4.67 17.16
N THR A 54 -10.76 4.25 16.87
CA THR A 54 -9.57 5.10 17.09
C THR A 54 -9.47 6.20 16.03
N ILE A 55 -9.76 5.89 14.75
CA ILE A 55 -9.77 6.88 13.66
C ILE A 55 -10.78 8.00 13.96
N HIS A 56 -11.95 7.68 14.51
CA HIS A 56 -12.98 8.67 14.83
C HIS A 56 -12.58 9.67 15.92
N GLN A 57 -11.49 9.41 16.66
CA GLN A 57 -10.93 10.35 17.62
C GLN A 57 -10.00 11.38 16.97
N ILE A 58 -9.62 11.19 15.71
CA ILE A 58 -8.79 12.15 14.95
C ILE A 58 -9.69 13.30 14.48
N PRO A 59 -9.34 14.57 14.76
CA PRO A 59 -10.12 15.72 14.32
C PRO A 59 -10.36 15.73 12.80
N GLY A 60 -11.63 15.85 12.41
CA GLY A 60 -12.07 15.84 11.01
C GLY A 60 -12.27 14.44 10.41
N GLN A 61 -12.07 13.36 11.19
CA GLN A 61 -12.27 11.97 10.76
C GLN A 61 -13.41 11.26 11.52
N GLU A 62 -14.25 12.01 12.23
CA GLU A 62 -15.29 11.49 13.14
C GLU A 62 -16.35 10.64 12.44
N ASN A 63 -16.55 10.86 11.13
CA ASN A 63 -17.61 10.23 10.34
C ASN A 63 -17.09 9.28 9.24
N VAL A 64 -15.81 8.93 9.27
CA VAL A 64 -15.22 8.05 8.25
C VAL A 64 -15.82 6.65 8.39
N LYS A 65 -16.32 6.10 7.27
CA LYS A 65 -16.89 4.76 7.26
C LYS A 65 -15.88 3.75 6.74
N ALA A 66 -15.83 2.57 7.34
CA ALA A 66 -15.04 1.46 6.83
C ALA A 66 -15.37 1.11 5.36
N ALA A 67 -16.61 1.30 4.93
CA ALA A 67 -17.00 1.09 3.53
C ALA A 67 -16.24 1.98 2.52
N ASP A 68 -15.74 3.14 2.96
CA ASP A 68 -15.10 4.16 2.11
C ASP A 68 -13.56 4.10 2.15
N VAL A 69 -13.00 3.18 2.94
CA VAL A 69 -11.54 3.03 3.12
C VAL A 69 -11.12 1.62 2.70
N GLU A 70 -10.18 1.53 1.76
CA GLU A 70 -9.60 0.25 1.34
C GLU A 70 -8.57 -0.21 2.37
N ILE A 71 -8.61 -1.50 2.73
CA ILE A 71 -7.68 -2.15 3.64
C ILE A 71 -6.72 -3.00 2.81
N GLY A 72 -5.44 -2.99 3.19
CA GLY A 72 -4.46 -3.84 2.54
C GLY A 72 -3.10 -3.74 3.19
N SER A 73 -2.25 -4.71 2.89
CA SER A 73 -0.92 -4.78 3.49
C SER A 73 -0.03 -3.64 3.00
N THR A 74 0.97 -3.29 3.82
CA THR A 74 2.04 -2.37 3.46
C THR A 74 3.36 -2.95 3.96
N ILE A 75 4.47 -2.53 3.36
CA ILE A 75 5.81 -2.83 3.88
C ILE A 75 6.60 -1.54 4.10
N TYR A 76 7.47 -1.59 5.10
CA TYR A 76 8.53 -0.61 5.28
C TYR A 76 9.90 -1.20 4.88
N ALA A 77 10.72 -0.41 4.20
CA ALA A 77 12.13 -0.74 3.98
C ALA A 77 12.99 0.53 3.84
N ASN A 78 14.21 0.53 4.38
CA ASN A 78 15.10 1.70 4.28
C ASN A 78 15.40 2.08 2.82
N LYS A 79 15.85 1.11 2.01
CA LYS A 79 16.24 1.35 0.62
C LYS A 79 15.88 0.21 -0.34
N PRO A 80 14.60 -0.02 -0.66
CA PRO A 80 14.18 -1.15 -1.50
C PRO A 80 14.45 -0.91 -2.99
N GLY A 81 14.61 -2.00 -3.74
CA GLY A 81 14.66 -1.96 -5.21
C GLY A 81 16.04 -1.94 -5.86
N ASP A 82 17.09 -2.39 -5.16
CA ASP A 82 18.46 -2.51 -5.70
C ASP A 82 18.69 -3.83 -6.49
N GLY A 83 17.80 -4.82 -6.33
CA GLY A 83 17.89 -6.10 -7.01
C GLY A 83 17.42 -6.09 -8.48
N SER A 84 17.60 -7.20 -9.18
CA SER A 84 17.13 -7.37 -10.57
C SER A 84 15.64 -7.73 -10.68
N ALA A 85 15.09 -8.48 -9.72
CA ALA A 85 13.70 -8.99 -9.71
C ALA A 85 12.63 -7.96 -9.28
N ARG A 86 12.82 -6.69 -9.66
CA ARG A 86 12.00 -5.55 -9.20
C ARG A 86 10.54 -5.62 -9.66
N GLU A 87 10.28 -6.20 -10.82
CA GLU A 87 8.92 -6.35 -11.34
C GLU A 87 8.12 -7.32 -10.50
N GLN A 88 8.68 -8.51 -10.27
CA GLN A 88 8.06 -9.56 -9.47
C GLN A 88 7.89 -9.11 -8.02
N ALA A 89 8.83 -8.33 -7.49
CA ALA A 89 8.72 -7.77 -6.14
C ALA A 89 7.44 -6.95 -5.97
N ALA A 90 7.14 -6.02 -6.88
CA ALA A 90 5.94 -5.19 -6.79
C ALA A 90 4.66 -5.97 -7.12
N SER A 91 4.68 -6.78 -8.17
CA SER A 91 3.49 -7.51 -8.61
C SER A 91 3.02 -8.53 -7.58
N CYS A 92 3.95 -9.24 -6.93
CA CYS A 92 3.60 -10.27 -5.95
C CYS A 92 3.02 -9.65 -4.66
N GLN A 93 3.53 -8.49 -4.22
CA GLN A 93 2.91 -7.72 -3.14
C GLN A 93 1.47 -7.34 -3.50
N ARG A 94 1.25 -6.79 -4.70
CA ARG A 94 -0.12 -6.42 -5.11
C ARG A 94 -1.06 -7.61 -5.19
N VAL A 95 -0.61 -8.75 -5.72
CA VAL A 95 -1.39 -10.00 -5.79
C VAL A 95 -1.80 -10.51 -4.40
N LEU A 96 -0.98 -10.25 -3.38
CA LEU A 96 -1.31 -10.55 -1.98
C LEU A 96 -2.23 -9.51 -1.32
N GLY A 97 -2.59 -8.42 -2.00
CA GLY A 97 -3.45 -7.37 -1.48
C GLY A 97 -2.71 -6.17 -0.90
N ALA A 98 -1.43 -5.96 -1.23
CA ALA A 98 -0.73 -4.73 -0.83
C ALA A 98 -1.28 -3.48 -1.53
N LEU A 99 -1.26 -2.35 -0.81
CA LEU A 99 -1.73 -1.04 -1.30
C LEU A 99 -0.60 -0.01 -1.41
N ALA A 100 0.46 -0.16 -0.63
CA ALA A 100 1.52 0.83 -0.56
C ALA A 100 2.83 0.23 -0.07
N ASN A 101 3.89 0.96 -0.35
CA ASN A 101 5.19 0.78 0.29
C ASN A 101 5.59 2.08 0.96
N ILE A 102 6.20 1.99 2.14
CA ILE A 102 6.80 3.12 2.85
C ILE A 102 8.32 2.90 2.87
N THR A 103 9.10 3.95 2.64
CA THR A 103 10.57 3.84 2.63
C THR A 103 11.25 5.13 3.08
N GLN A 104 12.55 5.07 3.41
CA GLN A 104 13.36 6.28 3.44
C GLN A 104 13.70 6.73 2.01
N GLU A 105 14.07 5.80 1.15
CA GLU A 105 14.51 6.10 -0.22
C GLU A 105 14.33 4.89 -1.14
N TYR A 106 13.77 5.06 -2.35
CA TYR A 106 13.85 4.00 -3.35
C TYR A 106 15.26 3.90 -3.95
N ALA A 107 15.86 2.71 -3.95
CA ALA A 107 17.20 2.49 -4.52
C ALA A 107 17.26 2.83 -6.03
N THR A 108 16.16 2.60 -6.75
CA THR A 108 16.06 2.92 -8.18
C THR A 108 14.68 3.46 -8.53
N LYS A 109 14.62 4.35 -9.53
CA LYS A 109 13.35 4.83 -10.11
C LYS A 109 12.48 3.68 -10.62
N ARG A 110 13.10 2.60 -11.12
CA ARG A 110 12.39 1.45 -11.70
C ARG A 110 11.50 0.73 -10.68
N TYR A 111 11.99 0.43 -9.48
CA TYR A 111 11.16 -0.25 -8.47
C TYR A 111 9.98 0.63 -8.03
N ARG A 112 10.23 1.94 -7.86
CA ARG A 112 9.18 2.92 -7.60
C ARG A 112 8.12 2.94 -8.69
N SER A 113 8.53 3.00 -9.97
CA SER A 113 7.60 2.93 -11.12
C SER A 113 6.80 1.64 -11.15
N ASN A 114 7.41 0.51 -10.79
CA ASN A 114 6.70 -0.75 -10.72
C ASN A 114 5.62 -0.76 -9.64
N CYS A 115 5.88 -0.17 -8.46
CA CYS A 115 4.84 -0.01 -7.43
C CYS A 115 3.62 0.72 -7.99
N MET A 116 3.84 1.87 -8.66
CA MET A 116 2.77 2.65 -9.27
C MET A 116 2.04 1.87 -10.37
N ASN A 117 2.78 1.18 -11.25
CA ASN A 117 2.20 0.37 -12.34
C ASN A 117 1.27 -0.73 -11.82
N TRP A 118 1.53 -1.25 -10.62
CA TRP A 118 0.67 -2.23 -9.94
C TRP A 118 -0.39 -1.59 -9.02
N GLY A 119 -0.51 -0.26 -9.03
CA GLY A 119 -1.51 0.47 -8.26
C GLY A 119 -1.14 0.70 -6.80
N MET A 120 0.12 0.46 -6.42
CA MET A 120 0.59 0.72 -5.06
C MET A 120 1.16 2.14 -4.94
N VAL A 121 0.83 2.83 -3.84
CA VAL A 121 1.35 4.17 -3.56
C VAL A 121 2.78 4.06 -3.02
N PRO A 122 3.78 4.70 -3.65
CA PRO A 122 5.18 4.58 -3.24
C PRO A 122 5.57 5.68 -2.24
N PHE A 123 5.02 5.60 -1.02
CA PHE A 123 5.32 6.56 0.04
C PHE A 123 6.79 6.56 0.45
N HIS A 124 7.21 7.72 0.92
CA HIS A 124 8.41 7.96 1.70
C HIS A 124 7.98 8.46 3.08
N LEU A 125 8.72 8.09 4.11
CA LEU A 125 8.55 8.59 5.46
C LEU A 125 9.36 9.88 5.64
N LYS A 126 8.77 10.92 6.26
CA LYS A 126 9.55 12.05 6.77
C LYS A 126 10.01 11.72 8.20
N GLY A 127 11.33 11.64 8.39
CA GLY A 127 11.93 11.29 9.68
C GLY A 127 12.16 9.79 9.85
N GLU A 128 12.32 9.36 11.10
CA GLU A 128 12.71 7.99 11.44
C GLU A 128 11.49 7.05 11.61
N PRO A 129 11.64 5.74 11.38
CA PRO A 129 10.57 4.75 11.50
C PRO A 129 10.39 4.28 12.95
N ASP A 130 10.28 5.21 13.91
CA ASP A 130 10.22 4.93 15.35
C ASP A 130 8.78 4.85 15.89
N LYS A 131 7.78 5.21 15.07
CA LYS A 131 6.37 5.33 15.47
C LYS A 131 5.50 4.13 15.13
N PHE A 132 5.99 3.15 14.37
CA PHE A 132 5.22 1.97 13.98
C PHE A 132 6.08 0.70 14.00
N GLU A 133 5.43 -0.43 14.22
CA GLU A 133 6.00 -1.76 14.08
C GLU A 133 5.08 -2.69 13.29
N VAL A 134 5.53 -3.93 13.07
CA VAL A 134 4.73 -4.93 12.35
C VAL A 134 3.47 -5.25 13.15
N GLY A 135 2.31 -5.09 12.52
CA GLY A 135 0.99 -5.32 13.13
C GLY A 135 0.21 -4.03 13.38
N ASP A 136 0.88 -2.88 13.39
CA ASP A 136 0.20 -1.59 13.50
C ASP A 136 -0.53 -1.24 12.18
N TYR A 137 -1.64 -0.51 12.30
CA TYR A 137 -2.36 0.04 11.15
C TYR A 137 -1.84 1.43 10.82
N ILE A 138 -1.78 1.78 9.54
CA ILE A 138 -1.46 3.14 9.08
C ILE A 138 -2.66 3.68 8.30
N TYR A 139 -3.31 4.70 8.87
CA TYR A 139 -4.43 5.38 8.25
C TYR A 139 -3.95 6.60 7.45
N VAL A 140 -4.27 6.65 6.15
CA VAL A 140 -3.91 7.74 5.25
C VAL A 140 -5.19 8.40 4.70
N PRO A 141 -5.71 9.46 5.34
CA PRO A 141 -6.89 10.15 4.85
C PRO A 141 -6.62 10.87 3.51
N GLY A 142 -7.63 10.93 2.64
CA GLY A 142 -7.63 11.84 1.48
C GLY A 142 -6.61 11.53 0.38
N ILE A 143 -5.97 10.36 0.37
CA ILE A 143 -4.91 10.04 -0.61
C ILE A 143 -5.36 10.18 -2.09
N ARG A 144 -6.62 9.87 -2.39
CA ARG A 144 -7.17 10.04 -3.75
C ARG A 144 -7.25 11.51 -4.16
N ALA A 145 -7.60 12.41 -3.24
CA ALA A 145 -7.62 13.85 -3.49
C ALA A 145 -6.19 14.37 -3.67
N ALA A 146 -5.24 13.93 -2.82
CA ALA A 146 -3.83 14.27 -2.94
C ALA A 146 -3.24 13.88 -4.31
N LEU A 147 -3.57 12.70 -4.84
CA LEU A 147 -3.19 12.26 -6.19
C LEU A 147 -3.84 13.11 -7.30
N THR A 148 -5.12 13.48 -7.13
CA THR A 148 -5.86 14.28 -8.11
C THR A 148 -5.29 15.70 -8.21
N GLU A 149 -5.02 16.32 -7.07
CA GLU A 149 -4.56 17.71 -6.94
C GLU A 149 -3.03 17.86 -7.03
N ASN A 150 -2.30 16.75 -7.15
CA ASN A 150 -0.83 16.72 -7.15
C ASN A 150 -0.20 17.32 -5.87
N LYS A 151 -0.84 17.08 -4.71
CA LYS A 151 -0.36 17.49 -3.37
C LYS A 151 0.23 16.29 -2.65
N LEU A 152 1.43 15.90 -3.05
CA LEU A 152 2.07 14.65 -2.62
C LEU A 152 3.33 14.84 -1.78
N ASP A 153 3.79 16.07 -1.61
CA ASP A 153 4.99 16.45 -0.86
C ASP A 153 4.76 16.53 0.66
N ASP A 154 3.50 16.56 1.10
CA ASP A 154 3.11 16.54 2.51
C ASP A 154 1.78 15.81 2.72
N ILE A 155 1.85 14.54 3.11
CA ILE A 155 0.70 13.66 3.30
C ILE A 155 0.64 13.26 4.78
N LYS A 156 -0.34 13.82 5.50
CA LYS A 156 -0.65 13.43 6.88
C LYS A 156 -1.14 11.98 6.91
N ALA A 157 -0.59 11.19 7.82
CA ALA A 157 -1.04 9.84 8.10
C ALA A 157 -0.95 9.55 9.61
N TYR A 158 -1.59 8.48 10.05
CA TYR A 158 -1.70 8.16 11.47
C TYR A 158 -1.39 6.68 11.69
N VAL A 159 -0.44 6.40 12.58
CA VAL A 159 -0.25 5.06 13.12
C VAL A 159 -1.35 4.83 14.15
N ILE A 160 -2.13 3.78 13.95
CA ILE A 160 -3.21 3.36 14.85
C ILE A 160 -2.70 2.16 15.65
N LYS A 161 -2.52 2.38 16.95
CA LYS A 161 -1.92 1.41 17.88
C LYS A 161 -2.48 1.60 19.28
N ASP A 162 -2.86 0.50 19.95
CA ASP A 162 -3.32 0.51 21.35
C ASP A 162 -4.40 1.56 21.65
N GLY A 163 -5.35 1.74 20.73
CA GLY A 163 -6.44 2.72 20.85
C GLY A 163 -6.00 4.18 20.70
N LYS A 164 -4.80 4.44 20.16
CA LYS A 164 -4.25 5.77 19.94
C LYS A 164 -3.87 5.99 18.48
N ALA A 165 -4.09 7.22 18.00
CA ALA A 165 -3.62 7.69 16.71
C ALA A 165 -2.37 8.56 16.92
N THR A 166 -1.24 8.15 16.35
CA THR A 166 0.02 8.92 16.37
C THR A 166 0.33 9.43 14.97
N GLU A 167 0.48 10.74 14.83
CA GLU A 167 0.73 11.36 13.54
C GLU A 167 2.14 11.03 13.00
N ILE A 168 2.18 10.73 11.70
CA ILE A 168 3.37 10.62 10.87
C ILE A 168 3.17 11.45 9.59
N ASP A 169 4.28 11.95 9.04
CA ASP A 169 4.24 12.65 7.77
C ASP A 169 4.85 11.77 6.69
N LEU A 170 4.07 11.53 5.63
CA LEU A 170 4.49 10.81 4.44
C LEU A 170 4.64 11.79 3.27
N TYR A 171 5.35 11.37 2.24
CA TYR A 171 5.36 12.08 0.97
C TYR A 171 5.58 11.10 -0.18
N VAL A 172 5.34 11.53 -1.40
CA VAL A 172 5.71 10.83 -2.62
C VAL A 172 6.52 11.79 -3.46
N LEU A 173 7.68 11.34 -3.94
CA LEU A 173 8.47 12.09 -4.92
C LEU A 173 7.61 12.48 -6.14
N PRO A 174 7.99 13.49 -6.94
CA PRO A 174 7.20 13.94 -8.07
C PRO A 174 6.70 12.80 -8.97
N MET A 175 5.42 12.86 -9.33
CA MET A 175 4.76 11.94 -10.25
C MET A 175 4.24 12.74 -11.44
N THR A 176 4.37 12.17 -12.63
CA THR A 176 3.67 12.65 -13.83
C THR A 176 2.16 12.48 -13.66
N GLU A 177 1.37 13.19 -14.48
CA GLU A 177 -0.09 13.02 -14.47
C GLU A 177 -0.51 11.58 -14.76
N ASN A 178 0.12 10.93 -15.74
CA ASN A 178 -0.13 9.53 -16.05
C ASN A 178 0.20 8.60 -14.89
N GLU A 179 1.32 8.81 -14.19
CA GLU A 179 1.65 8.00 -13.00
C GLU A 179 0.59 8.15 -11.90
N ARG A 180 0.07 9.38 -11.67
CA ARG A 180 -0.99 9.59 -10.68
C ARG A 180 -2.30 8.93 -11.12
N ARG A 181 -2.65 9.04 -12.41
CA ARG A 181 -3.84 8.40 -12.98
C ARG A 181 -3.76 6.87 -12.91
N ILE A 182 -2.61 6.29 -13.24
CA ILE A 182 -2.35 4.85 -13.12
C ILE A 182 -2.66 4.33 -11.72
N VAL A 183 -2.20 5.04 -10.68
CA VAL A 183 -2.48 4.68 -9.28
C VAL A 183 -3.97 4.85 -8.95
N MET A 184 -4.60 5.95 -9.38
CA MET A 184 -6.04 6.18 -9.16
C MET A 184 -6.96 5.17 -9.85
N ASP A 185 -6.55 4.65 -11.01
CA ASP A 185 -7.27 3.59 -11.74
C ASP A 185 -6.94 2.20 -11.19
N GLY A 186 -6.05 2.12 -10.20
CA GLY A 186 -5.69 0.91 -9.47
C GLY A 186 -4.62 0.04 -10.13
N CYS A 187 -4.19 0.34 -11.36
CA CYS A 187 -2.96 -0.16 -12.02
C CYS A 187 -2.86 0.33 -13.48
N LEU A 188 -1.70 0.10 -14.09
CA LEU A 188 -1.43 0.43 -15.50
C LEU A 188 -2.34 -0.33 -16.47
N ILE A 189 -2.72 -1.58 -16.13
CA ILE A 189 -3.63 -2.39 -16.95
C ILE A 189 -5.01 -1.72 -17.02
N ASN A 190 -5.51 -1.23 -15.88
CA ASN A 190 -6.79 -0.53 -15.80
C ASN A 190 -6.73 0.81 -16.54
N PHE A 191 -5.68 1.60 -16.31
CA PHE A 191 -5.43 2.85 -17.03
C PHE A 191 -5.50 2.68 -18.56
N ASN A 192 -4.83 1.65 -19.07
CA ASN A 192 -4.85 1.34 -20.51
C ASN A 192 -6.23 0.90 -20.99
N LYS A 193 -6.93 0.06 -20.20
CA LYS A 193 -8.29 -0.41 -20.51
C LYS A 193 -9.30 0.74 -20.57
N LEU A 194 -9.14 1.76 -19.73
CA LEU A 194 -9.97 2.96 -19.70
C LEU A 194 -9.65 3.95 -20.84
N GLY A 195 -8.60 3.69 -21.64
CA GLY A 195 -8.29 4.44 -22.85
C GLY A 195 -7.46 5.72 -22.63
N HIS A 196 -6.98 5.96 -21.41
CA HIS A 196 -6.19 7.17 -21.10
C HIS A 196 -4.85 7.24 -21.83
N ALA A 197 -4.28 6.10 -22.24
CA ALA A 197 -3.04 6.05 -23.00
C ALA A 197 -3.16 6.50 -24.47
N LYS A 198 -4.39 6.71 -24.97
CA LYS A 198 -4.66 7.08 -26.38
C LYS A 198 -4.97 8.57 -26.58
N ASN A 199 -5.00 9.34 -25.50
CA ASN A 199 -5.18 10.80 -25.50
C ASN A 199 -3.86 11.48 -25.16
#